data_AF-A0A9D2FAB8-F1
#
_entry.id   AF-A0A9D2FAB8-F1
#
_cell.length_a   1.000
_cell.length_b   1.000
_cell.length_c   1.000
_cell.angle_alpha   90.00
_cell.angle_beta   90.00
_cell.angle_gamma   90.00
#
_symmetry.space_group_name_H-M   'P 1'
#
loop_
_entity.id
_entity.type
_entity.pdbx_description
1 polymer ?
#
loop_
_entity_poly.entity_id
_entity_poly.type
_entity_poly.pdbx_seq_one_letter_code
_entity_poly.pdbx_strand_id
1 'polypeptide(L)'
;LNADYVRTARAKGVSEGKVIGRHAFRNTLIPIVTMVGGSLPSLFAGAIITEGIFSIDGLGQTALNAIHNGDIPFLMGYNMFIAILTLLGTLIADILYAVVDPRVRYN
;
A
#
# COMPACT_ATOMS: atom_id res chain seq x y z
N LEU A 1 -22.23 -0.01 -12.91
CA LEU A 1 -21.53 0.57 -14.08
C LEU A 1 -20.69 -0.48 -14.86
N ASN A 2 -21.11 -1.75 -14.96
CA ASN A 2 -20.25 -2.86 -15.40
C ASN A 2 -20.80 -3.76 -16.54
N ALA A 3 -21.86 -3.36 -17.24
CA ALA A 3 -22.49 -4.23 -18.25
C ALA A 3 -22.08 -3.91 -19.70
N ASP A 4 -21.93 -2.64 -20.07
CA ASP A 4 -21.86 -2.26 -21.50
C ASP A 4 -20.47 -2.43 -22.13
N TYR A 5 -19.40 -2.27 -21.36
CA TYR A 5 -18.04 -2.51 -21.86
C TYR A 5 -17.76 -3.99 -22.16
N VAL A 6 -18.30 -4.89 -21.32
CA VAL A 6 -18.18 -6.34 -21.51
C VAL A 6 -18.98 -6.80 -22.72
N ARG A 7 -20.19 -6.25 -22.92
CA ARG A 7 -21.06 -6.59 -24.05
C ARG A 7 -20.47 -6.13 -25.39
N THR A 8 -19.83 -4.96 -25.42
CA THR A 8 -19.18 -4.42 -26.62
C THR A 8 -17.89 -5.17 -26.97
N ALA A 9 -17.11 -5.60 -25.97
CA ALA A 9 -15.90 -6.39 -26.19
C ALA A 9 -16.22 -7.82 -26.71
N ARG A 10 -17.32 -8.41 -26.23
CA ARG A 10 -17.86 -9.69 -26.72
C ARG A 10 -18.32 -9.59 -28.18
N ALA A 11 -18.96 -8.47 -28.56
CA ALA A 11 -19.37 -8.21 -29.95
C ALA A 11 -18.18 -8.00 -30.92
N LYS A 12 -16.99 -7.63 -30.41
CA LYS A 12 -15.75 -7.49 -31.19
C LYS A 12 -14.89 -8.77 -31.26
N GLY A 13 -15.35 -9.90 -30.71
CA GLY A 13 -14.62 -11.18 -30.77
C GLY A 13 -13.33 -11.23 -29.95
N VAL A 14 -13.16 -10.34 -28.97
CA VAL A 14 -11.94 -10.27 -28.14
C VAL A 14 -12.07 -11.23 -26.96
N SER A 15 -11.09 -12.11 -26.77
CA SER A 15 -11.09 -13.11 -25.70
C SER A 15 -11.16 -12.48 -24.31
N GLU A 16 -12.03 -13.02 -23.43
CA GLU A 16 -12.31 -12.49 -22.08
C GLU A 16 -11.05 -12.30 -21.23
N GLY A 17 -10.03 -13.16 -21.39
CA GLY A 17 -8.74 -13.02 -20.71
C GLY A 17 -7.99 -11.72 -21.06
N LYS A 18 -8.12 -11.22 -22.30
CA LYS A 18 -7.50 -9.96 -22.73
C LYS A 18 -8.27 -8.73 -22.22
N VAL A 19 -9.56 -8.87 -21.92
CA VAL A 19 -10.41 -7.80 -21.38
C VAL A 19 -10.24 -7.68 -19.86
N ILE A 20 -10.25 -8.81 -19.15
CA ILE A 20 -10.07 -8.86 -17.68
C ILE A 20 -8.64 -8.44 -17.32
N GLY A 21 -7.63 -8.99 -17.99
CA GLY A 21 -6.23 -8.63 -17.73
C GLY A 21 -5.86 -7.19 -18.12
N ARG A 22 -6.48 -6.61 -19.16
CA ARG A 22 -6.11 -5.28 -19.67
C ARG A 22 -6.97 -4.12 -19.16
N HIS A 23 -8.21 -4.35 -18.73
CA HIS A 23 -9.13 -3.29 -18.32
C HIS A 23 -9.59 -3.41 -16.87
N ALA A 24 -9.96 -4.61 -16.41
CA ALA A 24 -10.37 -4.78 -15.01
C ALA A 24 -9.15 -4.67 -14.08
N PHE A 25 -8.05 -5.38 -14.37
CA PHE A 25 -6.84 -5.39 -13.56
C PHE A 25 -6.22 -4.00 -13.39
N ARG A 26 -6.08 -3.23 -14.48
CA ARG A 26 -5.54 -1.85 -14.48
C ARG A 26 -6.36 -0.88 -13.64
N ASN A 27 -7.68 -0.94 -13.71
CA ASN A 27 -8.55 0.01 -12.99
C ASN A 27 -8.71 -0.36 -11.51
N THR A 28 -8.52 -1.63 -11.15
CA THR A 28 -8.50 -2.10 -9.76
C THR A 28 -7.13 -1.98 -9.10
N LEU A 29 -6.03 -1.95 -9.87
CA LEU A 29 -4.68 -1.89 -9.30
C LEU A 29 -4.33 -0.53 -8.72
N ILE A 30 -4.86 0.57 -9.27
CA ILE A 30 -4.65 1.92 -8.72
C ILE A 30 -5.04 1.97 -7.23
N PRO A 31 -6.26 1.58 -6.81
CA PRO A 31 -6.62 1.60 -5.39
C PRO A 31 -5.88 0.54 -4.55
N ILE A 32 -5.56 -0.64 -5.11
CA ILE A 32 -4.83 -1.70 -4.38
C ILE A 32 -3.39 -1.26 -4.07
N VAL A 33 -2.72 -0.66 -5.04
CA VAL A 33 -1.34 -0.17 -4.92
C VAL A 33 -1.26 0.95 -3.88
N THR A 34 -2.21 1.89 -3.88
CA THR A 34 -2.32 2.93 -2.85
C THR A 34 -2.59 2.36 -1.46
N MET A 35 -3.44 1.33 -1.34
CA MET A 35 -3.69 0.65 -0.07
C MET A 35 -2.43 -0.05 0.47
N VAL A 36 -1.64 -0.68 -0.42
CA VAL A 36 -0.40 -1.37 -0.01
C VAL A 36 0.69 -0.36 0.40
N GLY A 37 0.76 0.81 -0.26
CA GLY A 37 1.71 1.85 0.14
C GLY A 37 1.47 2.38 1.56
N GLY A 38 0.19 2.50 1.95
CA GLY A 38 -0.19 2.93 3.31
C GLY A 38 -0.25 1.80 4.35
N SER A 39 -0.22 0.53 3.92
CA SER A 39 -0.37 -0.59 4.86
C SER A 39 0.85 -0.74 5.78
N LEU A 40 2.06 -0.51 5.26
CA LEU A 40 3.30 -0.62 6.04
C LEU A 40 3.30 0.28 7.29
N PRO A 41 3.11 1.62 7.19
CA PRO A 41 2.99 2.48 8.38
C PRO A 41 1.81 2.08 9.29
N SER A 42 0.69 1.67 8.71
CA SER A 42 -0.50 1.30 9.48
C SER A 42 -0.28 0.06 10.34
N LEU A 43 0.57 -0.88 9.90
CA LEU A 43 0.94 -2.06 10.67
C LEU A 43 1.71 -1.67 11.94
N PHE A 44 2.63 -0.71 11.86
CA PHE A 44 3.34 -0.21 13.03
C PHE A 44 2.43 0.57 13.99
N ALA A 45 1.45 1.31 13.46
CA ALA A 45 0.42 1.95 14.30
C ALA A 45 -0.44 0.92 15.05
N GLY A 46 -0.83 -0.18 14.38
CA GLY A 46 -1.52 -1.29 15.02
C GLY A 46 -0.64 -2.05 16.03
N ALA A 47 0.64 -2.22 15.70
CA ALA A 47 1.63 -2.89 16.56
C ALA A 47 1.77 -2.19 17.91
N ILE A 48 1.77 -0.85 17.94
CA ILE A 48 1.76 -0.07 19.19
C ILE A 48 0.61 -0.50 20.11
N ILE A 49 -0.60 -0.65 19.57
CA ILE A 49 -1.79 -1.02 20.36
C ILE A 49 -1.67 -2.45 20.85
N THR A 50 -1.28 -3.38 19.97
CA THR A 50 -1.18 -4.79 20.35
C THR A 50 -0.03 -5.04 21.33
N GLU A 51 1.12 -4.41 21.14
CA GLU A 51 2.26 -4.53 22.05
C GLU A 51 1.94 -3.93 23.43
N GLY A 52 1.19 -2.82 23.48
CA GLY A 52 0.73 -2.21 24.73
C GLY A 52 -0.27 -3.06 25.50
N ILE A 53 -1.25 -3.66 24.81
CA ILE A 53 -2.25 -4.52 25.47
C ILE A 53 -1.64 -5.82 25.96
N PHE A 54 -0.80 -6.46 25.14
CA PHE A 54 -0.20 -7.76 25.47
C PHE A 54 1.11 -7.65 26.25
N SER A 55 1.58 -6.43 26.57
CA SER A 55 2.87 -6.18 27.22
C SER A 55 4.04 -6.89 26.52
N ILE A 56 4.03 -6.87 25.20
CA ILE A 56 5.09 -7.46 24.38
C ILE A 56 6.18 -6.40 24.21
N ASP A 57 7.42 -6.78 24.51
CA ASP A 57 8.59 -5.92 24.31
C ASP A 57 8.86 -5.74 22.82
N GLY A 58 8.44 -4.61 22.28
CA GLY A 58 8.59 -4.25 20.87
C GLY A 58 8.89 -2.76 20.65
N LEU A 59 8.99 -2.39 19.37
CA LEU A 59 9.30 -1.01 18.96
C LEU A 59 8.15 -0.06 19.28
N GLY A 60 6.90 -0.52 19.16
CA GLY A 60 5.71 0.27 19.47
C GLY A 60 5.55 0.50 20.97
N GLN A 61 5.83 -0.52 21.79
CA GLN A 61 5.82 -0.39 23.24
C GLN A 61 6.94 0.53 23.75
N THR A 62 8.14 0.41 23.17
CA THR A 62 9.25 1.33 23.48
C THR A 62 8.89 2.76 23.09
N ALA A 63 8.22 2.96 21.95
CA ALA A 63 7.73 4.28 21.54
C ALA A 63 6.69 4.84 22.53
N LEU A 64 5.74 4.05 23.02
CA LEU A 64 4.79 4.48 24.05
C LEU A 64 5.50 4.88 25.35
N ASN A 65 6.47 4.08 25.79
CA ASN A 65 7.25 4.40 26.98
C ASN A 65 8.07 5.69 26.80
N ALA A 66 8.65 5.90 25.61
CA ALA A 66 9.35 7.13 25.27
C ALA A 66 8.42 8.36 25.26
N ILE A 67 7.16 8.21 24.81
CA ILE A 67 6.14 9.27 24.92
C ILE A 67 5.88 9.62 26.38
N HIS A 68 5.68 8.62 27.24
CA HIS A 68 5.40 8.84 28.66
C HIS A 68 6.59 9.46 29.41
N ASN A 69 7.82 9.08 29.04
CA ASN A 69 9.05 9.61 29.63
C ASN A 69 9.51 10.94 29.02
N GLY A 70 8.86 11.41 27.95
CA GLY A 70 9.23 12.65 27.25
C GLY A 70 10.56 12.56 26.49
N ASP A 71 10.96 11.36 26.03
CA ASP A 71 12.19 11.16 25.26
C ASP A 71 12.00 11.62 23.80
N ILE A 72 12.17 12.93 23.59
CA ILE A 72 12.02 13.57 22.28
C ILE A 72 13.00 13.00 21.23
N PRO A 73 14.30 12.78 21.52
CA PRO A 73 15.23 12.17 20.57
C PRO A 73 14.74 10.82 20.04
N PHE A 74 14.23 9.94 20.91
CA PHE A 74 13.70 8.65 20.48
C PHE A 74 12.49 8.83 19.55
N LEU A 75 11.55 9.70 19.92
CA LEU A 75 10.35 9.95 19.10
C LEU A 75 10.67 10.54 17.73
N MET A 76 11.66 11.42 17.64
CA MET A 76 12.13 11.94 16.36
C MET A 76 12.73 10.82 15.48
N GLY A 77 13.53 9.93 16.07
CA GLY A 77 14.07 8.76 15.39
C GLY A 77 12.98 7.80 14.92
N TYR A 78 12.00 7.51 15.79
CA TYR A 78 10.84 6.67 15.47
C TYR A 78 10.00 7.26 14.33
N ASN A 79 9.74 8.58 14.37
CA ASN A 79 9.01 9.26 13.31
C ASN A 79 9.77 9.24 11.97
N MET A 80 11.10 9.43 12.02
CA MET A 80 11.94 9.31 10.81
C MET A 80 11.90 7.88 10.25
N PHE A 81 11.93 6.86 11.10
CA PHE A 81 11.79 5.46 10.70
C PHE A 81 10.45 5.20 10.00
N ILE A 82 9.33 5.67 10.56
CA ILE A 82 8.01 5.57 9.91
C ILE A 82 8.00 6.33 8.56
N ALA A 83 8.61 7.50 8.49
CA ALA A 83 8.68 8.27 7.25
C ALA A 83 9.44 7.49 6.15
N ILE A 84 10.56 6.85 6.49
CA ILE A 84 11.31 6.00 5.56
C ILE A 84 10.45 4.81 5.11
N LEU A 85 9.76 4.13 6.02
CA LEU A 85 8.86 3.04 5.68
C LEU A 85 7.71 3.49 4.77
N THR A 86 7.20 4.69 4.99
CA THR A 86 6.17 5.30 4.14
C THR A 86 6.72 5.52 2.74
N LEU A 87 7.91 6.11 2.62
CA LEU A 87 8.58 6.33 1.33
C LEU A 87 8.87 5.00 0.60
N LEU A 88 9.29 3.97 1.34
CA LEU A 88 9.48 2.62 0.78
C LEU A 88 8.16 2.02 0.31
N GLY A 89 7.09 2.14 1.10
CA GLY A 89 5.76 1.69 0.73
C GLY A 89 5.25 2.38 -0.53
N THR A 90 5.42 3.70 -0.63
CA THR A 90 5.08 4.46 -1.83
C THR A 90 5.97 4.10 -3.02
N LEU A 91 7.27 3.87 -2.81
CA LEU A 91 8.17 3.45 -3.88
C LEU A 91 7.82 2.05 -4.42
N ILE A 92 7.50 1.11 -3.53
CA ILE A 92 7.00 -0.22 -3.91
C ILE A 92 5.71 -0.05 -4.71
N ALA A 93 4.82 0.83 -4.27
CA ALA A 93 3.60 1.14 -4.98
C ALA A 93 3.88 1.68 -6.40
N ASP A 94 4.82 2.60 -6.56
CA ASP A 94 5.22 3.15 -7.86
C ASP A 94 5.86 2.08 -8.77
N ILE A 95 6.69 1.20 -8.22
CA ILE A 95 7.29 0.09 -8.97
C ILE A 95 6.20 -0.89 -9.43
N LEU A 96 5.28 -1.26 -8.54
CA LEU A 96 4.15 -2.12 -8.89
C LEU A 96 3.29 -1.45 -9.98
N TYR A 97 3.09 -0.14 -9.92
CA TYR A 97 2.42 0.62 -10.96
C TYR A 97 3.17 0.51 -12.31
N ALA A 98 4.50 0.68 -12.31
CA ALA A 98 5.33 0.58 -13.52
C ALA A 98 5.33 -0.84 -14.14
N VAL A 99 5.29 -1.88 -13.32
CA VAL A 99 5.19 -3.28 -13.79
C VAL A 99 3.81 -3.58 -14.36
N VAL A 100 2.77 -3.05 -13.73
CA VAL A 100 1.36 -3.29 -14.10
C VAL A 100 0.92 -2.47 -15.32
N ASP A 101 1.55 -1.31 -15.58
CA ASP A 101 1.17 -0.43 -16.68
C ASP A 101 2.07 -0.60 -17.93
N PRO A 102 1.72 -1.45 -18.91
CA PRO A 102 2.47 -1.61 -20.16
C PRO A 102 2.40 -0.41 -21.12
N ARG A 103 1.83 0.75 -20.73
CA ARG A 103 1.83 1.99 -21.54
C ARG A 103 3.15 2.75 -21.47
N VAL A 104 4.03 2.44 -20.50
CA VAL A 104 5.41 2.98 -20.48
C VAL A 104 6.27 2.36 -21.61
N ARG A 105 5.80 1.26 -22.23
CA ARG A 105 6.36 0.73 -23.47
C ARG A 105 5.52 1.19 -24.68
N TYR A 106 5.94 2.35 -25.19
CA TYR A 106 6.00 2.74 -26.61
C TYR A 106 4.79 3.34 -27.35
N ASN A 107 5.18 4.30 -28.20
CA ASN A 107 4.54 4.76 -29.44
C ASN A 107 4.07 3.60 -30.33
#